data_AF-A0A168K444-F1
#
_entry.id   AF-A0A168K444-F1
#
_cell.length_a   1.000
_cell.length_b   1.000
_cell.length_c   1.000
_cell.angle_alpha   90.00
_cell.angle_beta   90.00
_cell.angle_gamma   90.00
#
_symmetry.space_group_name_H-M   'P 1'
#
loop_
_entity.id
_entity.type
_entity.pdbx_description
1 polymer ?
#
loop_
_entity_poly.entity_id
_entity_poly.type
_entity_poly.pdbx_seq_one_letter_code
_entity_poly.pdbx_strand_id
1 'polypeptide(L)' 'MHSKVMNTNFVKNSKFKDVLGHWAEAEIDTLSDMGIIKGTTDGLFKPNANATRSESLLLILRMLNASLDHSLDVE' A
#
# COMPACT_ATOMS: atom_id res chain seq x y z
N MET A 1 12.96 37.38 21.54
CA MET A 1 11.92 36.41 21.18
C MET A 1 12.51 35.48 20.11
N HIS A 2 13.10 34.35 20.51
CA HIS A 2 13.70 33.40 19.55
C HIS A 2 12.67 32.31 19.25
N SER A 3 11.95 32.46 18.14
CA SER A 3 11.05 31.42 17.64
C SER A 3 11.91 30.24 17.15
N LYS A 4 11.86 29.13 17.89
CA LYS A 4 12.47 27.87 17.49
C LYS A 4 11.68 27.37 16.29
N VAL A 5 12.21 27.57 15.10
CA VAL A 5 11.67 26.98 13.87
C VAL A 5 11.64 25.46 14.07
N MET A 6 10.44 24.90 14.15
CA MET A 6 10.26 23.45 14.21
C MET A 6 10.58 22.91 12.81
N ASN A 7 11.71 22.26 12.67
CA ASN A 7 12.05 21.52 11.46
C ASN A 7 11.18 20.26 11.41
N THR A 8 10.03 20.35 10.75
CA THR A 8 9.09 19.25 10.54
C THR A 8 9.47 18.43 9.32
N ASN A 9 10.68 17.88 9.31
CA ASN A 9 11.08 16.91 8.29
C ASN A 9 10.27 15.62 8.48
N PHE A 10 9.04 15.61 7.98
CA PHE A 10 8.23 14.42 7.82
C PHE A 10 8.82 13.63 6.65
N VAL A 11 9.84 12.82 6.93
CA VAL A 11 10.28 11.80 5.99
C VAL A 11 9.14 10.78 5.91
N LYS A 12 8.28 10.92 4.91
CA LYS A 12 7.22 9.96 4.62
C LYS A 12 7.90 8.67 4.19
N ASN A 13 7.83 7.65 5.03
CA ASN A 13 8.50 6.38 4.80
C ASN A 13 7.53 5.42 4.09
N SER A 14 7.48 5.50 2.75
CA SER A 14 6.69 4.58 1.95
C SER A 14 7.21 3.14 2.07
N LYS A 15 6.30 2.16 2.02
CA LYS A 15 6.64 0.73 2.04
C LYS A 15 7.34 0.29 0.76
N PHE A 16 7.05 0.96 -0.36
CA PHE A 16 7.61 0.65 -1.67
C PHE A 16 8.36 1.84 -2.22
N LYS A 17 9.58 1.62 -2.71
CA LYS A 17 10.47 2.70 -3.15
C LYS A 17 9.94 3.47 -4.36
N ASP A 18 9.16 2.80 -5.20
CA ASP A 18 8.58 3.34 -6.44
C ASP A 18 7.19 3.96 -6.24
N VAL A 19 6.72 4.04 -4.99
CA VAL A 19 5.43 4.62 -4.62
C VAL A 19 5.59 5.98 -3.94
N LEU A 20 6.82 6.34 -3.52
CA LEU A 20 7.10 7.62 -2.88
C LEU A 20 6.69 8.81 -3.76
N GLY A 21 5.77 9.65 -3.26
CA GLY A 21 5.25 10.80 -3.99
C GLY A 21 4.19 10.46 -5.06
N HIS A 22 3.79 9.19 -5.17
CA HIS A 22 2.65 8.79 -5.99
C HIS A 22 1.33 9.19 -5.31
N TRP A 23 0.31 9.57 -6.08
CA TRP A 23 -0.98 10.00 -5.51
C TRP A 23 -1.64 8.91 -4.67
N ALA A 24 -1.43 7.64 -5.02
CA ALA A 24 -1.97 6.48 -4.32
C ALA A 24 -1.07 5.97 -3.18
N GLU A 25 -0.02 6.69 -2.81
CA GLU A 25 0.97 6.22 -1.84
C GLU A 25 0.35 5.86 -0.49
N ALA A 26 -0.54 6.72 0.02
CA ALA A 26 -1.15 6.50 1.33
C ALA A 26 -2.05 5.25 1.33
N GLU A 27 -2.81 5.04 0.25
CA GLU A 27 -3.69 3.91 0.05
C GLU A 27 -2.89 2.61 -0.12
N ILE A 28 -1.81 2.66 -0.91
CA ILE A 28 -0.94 1.50 -1.14
C ILE A 28 -0.25 1.08 0.17
N ASP A 29 0.27 2.03 0.94
CA ASP A 29 0.92 1.74 2.23
C ASP A 29 -0.09 1.13 3.21
N THR A 30 -1.31 1.69 3.29
CA THR A 30 -2.39 1.19 4.17
C THR A 30 -2.79 -0.24 3.80
N LEU A 31 -3.02 -0.50 2.51
CA LEU A 31 -3.39 -1.82 2.02
C LEU A 31 -2.25 -2.83 2.16
N SER A 32 -1.00 -2.38 2.11
CA SER A 32 0.16 -3.22 2.41
C SER A 32 0.24 -3.57 3.89
N ASP A 33 -0.06 -2.64 4.79
CA ASP A 33 -0.08 -2.88 6.24
C ASP A 33 -1.20 -3.86 6.63
N MET A 34 -2.32 -3.85 5.91
CA MET A 34 -3.39 -4.85 6.03
C MET A 34 -3.06 -6.20 5.39
N GLY A 35 -1.89 -6.34 4.74
CA GLY A 35 -1.47 -7.58 4.05
C GLY A 35 -2.25 -7.88 2.76
N ILE A 36 -3.09 -6.94 2.29
CA ILE A 36 -3.89 -7.06 1.07
C ILE A 36 -2.99 -6.93 -0.16
N ILE A 37 -2.12 -5.91 -0.16
CA ILE A 37 -1.12 -5.69 -1.19
C ILE A 37 0.21 -6.31 -0.78
N LYS A 38 0.88 -6.93 -1.75
CA LYS A 38 2.27 -7.40 -1.63
C LYS A 38 3.04 -6.88 -2.82
N GLY A 39 4.19 -6.26 -2.57
CA GLY A 39 5.11 -5.87 -3.64
C GLY A 39 5.86 -7.07 -4.22
N THR A 40 6.74 -6.78 -5.17
CA THR A 40 7.68 -7.74 -5.73
C THR A 40 8.78 -8.07 -4.74
N THR A 41 9.56 -9.10 -5.04
CA THR A 41 10.76 -9.50 -4.29
C THR A 41 11.78 -8.38 -4.13
N ASP A 42 11.77 -7.40 -5.04
CA ASP A 42 12.68 -6.26 -5.05
C ASP A 42 12.20 -5.10 -4.17
N GLY A 43 11.05 -5.24 -3.51
CA GLY A 43 10.44 -4.19 -2.68
C GLY A 43 9.78 -3.08 -3.50
N LEU A 44 9.27 -3.42 -4.69
CA LEU A 44 8.56 -2.51 -5.59
C LEU A 44 7.07 -2.88 -5.67
N PHE A 45 6.20 -1.90 -5.87
CA PHE A 45 4.77 -2.15 -6.10
C PHE A 45 4.39 -2.04 -7.58
N LYS A 46 5.06 -1.18 -8.34
CA LYS A 46 4.81 -0.81 -9.74
C LYS A 46 3.44 -0.14 -9.95
N PRO A 47 3.18 1.02 -9.31
CA PRO A 47 1.86 1.67 -9.33
C PRO A 47 1.35 2.06 -10.73
N ASN A 48 2.25 2.23 -11.69
CA ASN A 48 1.93 2.60 -13.07
C ASN A 48 1.93 1.41 -14.05
N ALA A 49 2.18 0.19 -13.57
CA ALA A 49 2.13 -1.00 -14.41
C ALA A 49 0.67 -1.43 -14.63
N ASN A 50 0.41 -2.06 -15.78
CA ASN A 50 -0.89 -2.66 -16.04
C ASN A 50 -1.08 -3.88 -15.13
N ALA A 51 -2.19 -3.89 -14.38
CA ALA A 51 -2.61 -5.06 -13.63
C ALA A 51 -3.27 -6.09 -14.56
N THR A 52 -2.92 -7.35 -14.38
CA THR A 52 -3.62 -8.46 -15.03
C THR A 52 -4.99 -8.70 -14.38
N ARG A 53 -5.91 -9.34 -15.10
CA ARG A 53 -7.23 -9.71 -14.56
C ARG A 53 -7.13 -10.53 -13.26
N SER A 54 -6.15 -11.44 -13.19
CA SER A 54 -5.95 -12.28 -12.02
C SER A 54 -5.46 -11.48 -10.81
N GLU A 55 -4.52 -10.55 -11.02
CA GLU A 55 -4.02 -9.68 -9.94
C GLU A 55 -5.12 -8.76 -9.40
N SER A 56 -5.94 -8.17 -10.28
CA SER A 56 -7.08 -7.36 -9.86
C SER A 56 -8.10 -8.16 -9.06
N LEU A 57 -8.43 -9.38 -9.50
CA LEU A 57 -9.35 -10.26 -8.77
C LEU A 57 -8.79 -10.65 -7.40
N LEU A 58 -7.50 -10.98 -7.32
CA LEU A 58 -6.85 -11.32 -6.07
C LEU A 58 -6.89 -10.15 -5.07
N LEU A 59 -6.71 -8.92 -5.55
CA LEU A 59 -6.82 -7.72 -4.73
C LEU A 59 -8.25 -7.56 -4.17
N ILE A 60 -9.27 -7.67 -5.04
CA ILE A 60 -10.67 -7.57 -4.64
C ILE A 60 -11.04 -8.65 -3.62
N LEU A 61 -10.63 -9.89 -3.85
CA LEU A 61 -10.89 -11.02 -2.95
C LEU A 61 -10.26 -10.78 -1.56
N ARG A 62 -9.01 -10.31 -1.52
CA ARG A 62 -8.33 -9.98 -0.26
C ARG A 62 -9.00 -8.83 0.48
N MET A 63 -9.42 -7.78 -0.23
CA MET A 63 -10.16 -6.66 0.34
C MET A 63 -11.50 -7.13 0.93
N LEU A 64 -12.25 -7.93 0.18
CA LEU A 64 -13.53 -8.47 0.63
C LEU A 64 -13.35 -9.35 1.87
N ASN A 65 -12.35 -10.23 1.87
CA ASN A 65 -12.04 -11.07 3.02
C ASN A 65 -11.65 -10.24 4.26
N ALA A 66 -10.87 -9.17 4.08
CA ALA A 66 -10.51 -8.26 5.17
C ALA A 66 -11.72 -7.48 5.73
N SER A 67 -12.70 -7.14 4.87
CA SER A 67 -13.89 -6.39 5.28
C SER A 67 -14.95 -7.22 6.01
N LEU A 68 -14.97 -8.53 5.81
CA LEU A 68 -16.08 -9.38 6.26
C LEU A 68 -15.92 -9.94 7.67
N ASP A 69 -14.76 -9.79 8.33
CA ASP A 69 -14.43 -10.39 9.65
C ASP A 69 -14.91 -11.85 9.79
N HIS A 70 -14.99 -12.56 8.66
CA HIS A 70 -15.53 -13.91 8.56
C HIS A 70 -14.85 -14.57 7.37
N SER A 71 -14.13 -15.65 7.68
CA SER A 71 -13.29 -16.43 6.81
C SER A 71 -14.03 -16.90 5.56
N LEU A 72 -13.71 -16.30 4.41
CA LEU A 72 -13.90 -17.00 3.16
C LEU A 72 -12.74 -17.99 3.04
N ASP A 73 -12.98 -19.22 3.49
CA ASP A 73 -12.08 -20.34 3.30
C ASP A 73 -11.97 -20.63 1.79
N VAL A 74 -10.99 -20.00 1.16
CA VAL A 74 -10.62 -20.29 -0.23
C VAL A 74 -9.27 -20.98 -0.19
N GLU A 75 -9.31 -22.32 -0.15
CA GLU A 75 -8.18 -23.19 -0.52
C GLU A 75 -7.82 -23.05 -2.00
#